data_AF-A0A4Y2P1D2-F1
#
_entry.id   AF-A0A4Y2P1D2-F1
#
_cell.length_a   1.000
_cell.length_b   1.000
_cell.length_c   1.000
_cell.angle_alpha   90.00
_cell.angle_beta   90.00
_cell.angle_gamma   90.00
#
_symmetry.space_group_name_H-M   'P 1'
#
loop_
_entity.id
_entity.type
_entity.pdbx_description
1 polymer ?
#
loop_
_entity_poly.entity_id
_entity_poly.type
_entity_poly.pdbx_seq_one_letter_code
_entity_poly.pdbx_strand_id
1 'polypeptide(L)'
;MAESQERIEALSKSNFETWKLQMEAVLIKNDRFKYLSEVAPPPEPKETYGSWKIEDSRTKAHLILCIQPSELKLVKNYLTAKDMWEKLERT
;
A
#
# COMPACT_ATOMS: atom_id res chain seq x y z
N MET A 1 13.39 -3.01 19.26
CA MET A 1 13.38 -4.32 18.58
C MET A 1 13.59 -4.03 17.12
N ALA A 2 14.63 -4.59 16.49
CA ALA A 2 14.89 -4.33 15.07
C ALA A 2 13.75 -4.97 14.27
N GLU A 3 12.80 -4.16 13.81
CA GLU A 3 11.86 -4.59 12.78
C GLU A 3 12.72 -4.94 11.56
N SER A 4 12.81 -6.24 11.25
CA SER A 4 13.44 -6.70 10.02
C SER A 4 12.83 -5.89 8.89
N GLN A 5 13.62 -5.02 8.26
CA GLN A 5 13.22 -4.39 7.01
C GLN A 5 12.97 -5.54 6.04
N GLU A 6 11.69 -5.88 5.85
CA GLU A 6 11.27 -6.90 4.91
C GLU A 6 11.83 -6.43 3.56
N ARG A 7 12.86 -7.12 3.06
CA ARG A 7 13.49 -6.80 1.77
C ARG A 7 12.55 -7.27 0.68
N ILE A 8 11.48 -6.51 0.46
CA ILE A 8 10.64 -6.63 -0.71
C ILE A 8 11.47 -6.10 -1.88
N GLU A 9 11.44 -6.80 -3.01
CA GLU A 9 11.99 -6.23 -4.23
C GLU A 9 11.20 -4.97 -4.60
N ALA A 10 11.82 -4.02 -5.28
CA ALA A 10 11.08 -2.83 -5.71
C ALA A 10 10.17 -3.19 -6.91
N LEU A 11 8.96 -2.65 -6.95
CA LEU A 11 8.04 -2.90 -8.06
C LEU A 11 8.65 -2.42 -9.38
N SER A 12 8.64 -3.30 -10.37
CA SER A 12 9.03 -3.09 -11.75
C SER A 12 7.97 -3.70 -12.67
N LYS A 13 8.05 -3.39 -13.96
CA LYS A 13 7.12 -3.92 -14.98
C LYS A 13 7.16 -5.44 -15.16
N SER A 14 8.19 -6.11 -14.64
CA SER A 14 8.41 -7.54 -14.86
C SER A 14 8.24 -8.40 -13.61
N ASN A 15 8.05 -7.80 -12.44
CA ASN A 15 7.92 -8.52 -11.17
C ASN A 15 6.62 -8.18 -10.42
N PHE A 16 5.60 -7.66 -11.11
CA PHE A 16 4.36 -7.21 -10.48
C PHE A 16 3.70 -8.30 -9.62
N GLU A 17 3.52 -9.51 -10.14
CA GLU A 17 2.88 -10.62 -9.41
C GLU A 17 3.67 -11.02 -8.16
N THR A 18 5.00 -11.12 -8.27
CA THR A 18 5.86 -11.47 -7.13
C THR A 18 5.88 -10.36 -6.08
N TRP A 19 6.03 -9.11 -6.54
CA TRP A 19 6.01 -7.93 -5.70
C TRP A 19 4.70 -7.80 -4.94
N LYS A 20 3.58 -7.99 -5.65
CA LYS A 20 2.23 -7.95 -5.09
C LYS A 20 2.12 -8.96 -3.95
N LEU A 21 2.46 -10.21 -4.19
CA LEU A 21 2.36 -11.27 -3.19
C LEU A 21 3.25 -11.01 -1.96
N GLN A 22 4.47 -10.49 -2.15
CA GLN A 22 5.33 -10.09 -1.05
C GLN A 22 4.77 -8.88 -0.29
N MET A 23 4.22 -7.89 -0.98
CA MET A 23 3.64 -6.69 -0.39
C MET A 23 2.36 -7.03 0.40
N GLU A 24 1.50 -7.89 -0.12
CA GLU A 24 0.34 -8.42 0.60
C GLU A 24 0.78 -9.08 1.91
N ALA A 25 1.82 -9.93 1.87
CA ALA A 25 2.36 -10.58 3.06
C ALA A 25 2.87 -9.56 4.10
N VAL A 26 3.59 -8.53 3.67
CA VAL A 26 4.08 -7.47 4.57
C VAL A 26 2.93 -6.67 5.16
N LEU A 27 1.93 -6.32 4.37
CA LEU A 27 0.78 -5.57 4.84
C LEU A 27 -0.12 -6.39 5.76
N ILE A 28 -0.28 -7.69 5.52
CA ILE A 28 -1.00 -8.62 6.40
C ILE A 28 -0.25 -8.74 7.73
N LYS A 29 1.07 -8.94 7.70
CA LYS A 29 1.92 -8.99 8.89
C LYS A 29 1.83 -7.73 9.74
N ASN A 30 1.64 -6.57 9.11
CA ASN A 30 1.47 -5.28 9.77
C ASN A 30 0.02 -4.94 10.13
N ASP A 31 -0.95 -5.83 9.87
CA ASP A 31 -2.39 -5.58 10.04
C ASP A 31 -2.90 -4.35 9.26
N ARG A 32 -2.21 -3.98 8.17
CA ARG A 32 -2.50 -2.83 7.31
C ARG A 32 -3.17 -3.20 5.99
N PHE A 33 -3.17 -4.49 5.63
CA PHE A 33 -3.81 -4.96 4.40
C PHE A 33 -5.30 -4.61 4.33
N LYS A 34 -5.98 -4.52 5.49
CA LYS A 34 -7.37 -4.09 5.59
C LYS A 34 -7.66 -2.72 4.95
N TYR A 35 -6.67 -1.82 4.89
CA TYR A 35 -6.81 -0.48 4.27
C TYR A 35 -6.69 -0.51 2.73
N LEU A 36 -6.11 -1.57 2.16
CA LEU A 36 -6.05 -1.79 0.71
C LEU A 36 -7.22 -2.64 0.23
N SER A 37 -7.64 -3.61 1.04
CA SER A 37 -8.78 -4.46 0.75
C SER A 37 -10.09 -3.67 0.79
N GLU A 38 -11.09 -4.11 0.02
CA GLU A 38 -12.45 -3.56 0.02
C GLU A 38 -13.14 -3.59 1.40
N VAL A 39 -12.55 -4.31 2.36
CA VAL A 39 -13.09 -4.56 3.70
C VAL A 39 -13.08 -3.31 4.59
N ALA A 40 -12.26 -2.29 4.33
CA ALA A 40 -12.29 -1.04 5.09
C ALA A 40 -12.76 0.15 4.23
N PRO A 41 -14.07 0.33 4.00
CA PRO A 41 -14.56 1.62 3.52
C PRO A 41 -14.15 2.73 4.49
N PRO A 42 -13.88 3.96 4.01
CA PRO A 42 -13.61 5.08 4.89
C PRO A 42 -14.80 5.22 5.87
N PRO A 43 -14.55 5.19 7.20
CA PRO A 43 -15.63 5.24 8.17
C PRO A 43 -16.40 6.56 8.03
N GLU A 44 -17.73 6.48 8.06
CA GLU A 44 -18.59 7.66 8.16
C GLU A 44 -18.19 8.52 9.37
N PRO A 45 -18.35 9.85 9.31
CA PRO A 45 -17.58 10.75 10.16
C PRO A 45 -18.09 10.73 11.61
N LYS A 46 -17.15 10.56 12.56
CA LYS A 46 -17.17 11.28 13.86
C LYS A 46 -15.88 11.17 14.68
N GLU A 47 -15.18 10.03 14.74
CA GLU A 47 -14.00 9.90 15.62
C GLU A 47 -12.84 9.06 15.04
N THR A 48 -13.12 8.13 14.13
CA THR A 48 -12.12 7.19 13.59
C THR A 48 -11.53 7.59 12.24
N TYR A 49 -12.07 8.62 11.59
CA TYR A 49 -11.59 9.11 10.28
C TYR A 49 -10.14 9.63 10.34
N GLY A 50 -9.77 10.29 11.44
CA GLY A 50 -8.40 10.77 11.64
C GLY A 50 -7.38 9.62 11.69
N SER A 51 -7.66 8.61 12.51
CA SER A 51 -6.82 7.41 12.62
C SER A 51 -6.75 6.61 11.31
N TRP A 52 -7.89 6.46 10.62
CA TRP A 52 -7.94 5.79 9.32
C TRP A 52 -7.06 6.51 8.29
N LYS A 53 -7.15 7.84 8.20
CA LYS A 53 -6.35 8.64 7.26
C LYS A 53 -4.85 8.54 7.54
N ILE A 54 -4.46 8.46 8.82
CA ILE A 54 -3.05 8.28 9.22
C ILE A 54 -2.55 6.91 8.77
N GLU A 55 -3.33 5.85 8.99
CA GLU A 55 -2.95 4.49 8.60
C GLU A 55 -2.97 4.29 7.07
N ASP A 56 -3.94 4.87 6.35
CA ASP A 56 -3.96 4.92 4.89
C ASP A 56 -2.71 5.65 4.36
N SER A 57 -2.36 6.81 4.95
CA SER A 57 -1.16 7.55 4.57
C SER A 57 0.13 6.77 4.84
N ARG A 58 0.22 6.03 5.95
CA ARG A 58 1.35 5.13 6.23
C ARG A 58 1.44 3.99 5.23
N THR A 59 0.31 3.39 4.90
CA THR A 59 0.22 2.30 3.94
C THR A 59 0.66 2.78 2.56
N LYS A 60 0.18 3.95 2.14
CA LYS A 60 0.60 4.62 0.90
C LYS A 60 2.09 4.90 0.89
N ALA A 61 2.66 5.44 1.96
CA ALA A 61 4.09 5.69 2.06
C ALA A 61 4.89 4.39 1.95
N HIS A 62 4.43 3.31 2.58
CA HIS A 62 5.06 1.99 2.49
C HIS A 62 5.06 1.48 1.04
N LEU A 63 3.93 1.57 0.35
CA LEU A 63 3.84 1.22 -1.06
C LEU A 63 4.84 2.01 -1.91
N ILE A 64 4.90 3.34 -1.73
CA ILE A 64 5.83 4.22 -2.45
C ILE A 64 7.29 3.81 -2.22
N LEU A 65 7.65 3.44 -0.99
CA LEU A 65 9.02 3.01 -0.64
C LEU A 65 9.41 1.68 -1.30
N CYS A 66 8.42 0.86 -1.66
CA CYS A 66 8.63 -0.44 -2.28
C CYS A 66 8.38 -0.41 -3.80
N ILE A 67 8.19 0.76 -4.41
CA ILE A 67 8.01 0.91 -5.85
C ILE A 67 9.27 1.54 -6.46
N GLN A 68 9.69 1.08 -7.64
CA GLN A 68 10.81 1.73 -8.31
C GLN A 68 10.48 3.18 -8.70
N PRO A 69 11.46 4.11 -8.63
CA PRO A 69 11.26 5.51 -9.03
C PRO A 69 10.69 5.70 -10.43
N SER A 70 10.99 4.76 -11.34
CA SER A 70 10.45 4.72 -12.71
C SER A 70 8.94 4.57 -12.75
N GLU A 71 8.39 3.75 -11.85
CA GLU A 71 6.96 3.42 -11.75
C GLU A 71 6.23 4.36 -10.77
N LEU A 72 6.94 5.17 -9.96
CA LEU A 72 6.32 6.18 -9.08
C LEU A 72 5.43 7.19 -9.82
N LYS A 73 5.71 7.41 -11.10
CA LYS A 73 4.91 8.28 -11.98
C LYS A 73 3.48 7.75 -12.13
N LEU A 74 3.30 6.43 -12.05
CA LEU A 74 2.00 5.77 -12.14
C LEU A 74 1.18 5.97 -10.89
N VAL A 75 1.79 6.25 -9.74
CA VAL A 75 1.10 6.27 -8.43
C VAL A 75 0.96 7.66 -7.82
N LYS A 76 1.57 8.69 -8.42
CA LYS A 76 1.63 10.07 -7.89
C LYS A 76 0.26 10.75 -7.72
N ASN A 77 -0.75 10.37 -8.50
CA ASN A 77 -2.05 11.05 -8.57
C ASN A 77 -3.14 10.37 -7.72
N TYR A 78 -2.83 9.29 -7.01
CA TYR A 78 -3.85 8.49 -6.30
C TYR A 78 -4.14 9.06 -4.91
N LEU A 79 -5.42 9.12 -4.56
CA LEU A 79 -5.90 9.75 -3.34
C LEU A 79 -5.74 8.86 -2.11
N THR A 80 -5.97 7.55 -2.25
CA THR A 80 -5.88 6.56 -1.17
C THR A 80 -4.89 5.46 -1.52
N ALA A 81 -4.40 4.73 -0.51
CA ALA A 81 -3.51 3.60 -0.72
C ALA A 81 -4.20 2.49 -1.54
N LYS A 82 -5.52 2.30 -1.34
CA LYS A 82 -6.36 1.38 -2.12
C LYS A 82 -6.39 1.73 -3.60
N ASP A 83 -6.70 2.98 -3.95
CA ASP A 83 -6.76 3.47 -5.32
C ASP A 83 -5.43 3.22 -6.06
N MET A 84 -4.34 3.45 -5.33
CA MET A 84 -2.98 3.20 -5.79
C MET A 84 -2.74 1.70 -6.03
N TRP A 85 -3.15 0.84 -5.10
CA TRP A 85 -3.03 -0.61 -5.19
C TRP A 85 -3.84 -1.20 -6.36
N GLU A 86 -5.11 -0.82 -6.51
CA GLU A 86 -5.96 -1.27 -7.63
C GLU A 86 -5.39 -0.85 -8.98
N LYS A 87 -4.75 0.33 -9.06
CA LYS A 87 -4.09 0.76 -10.30
C LYS A 87 -2.88 -0.11 -10.62
N LEU A 88 -2.07 -0.42 -9.61
CA LEU A 88 -0.91 -1.27 -9.77
C LEU A 88 -1.34 -2.69 -10.20
N GLU A 89 -2.42 -3.23 -9.63
CA GLU A 89 -3.03 -4.51 -10.06
C GLU A 89 -3.51 -4.55 -11.51
N ARG A 90 -3.85 -3.38 -12.08
CA ARG A 90 -4.33 -3.26 -13.46
C ARG A 90 -3.24 -2.89 -14.47
N THR A 91 -1.98 -2.77 -14.04
CA THR A 91 -0.83 -2.43 -14.89
C THR A 91 -0.11 -3.67 -15.36
#